data_AF-A0A1P8VSB8-F1
#
_entry.id   AF-A0A1P8VSB8-F1
#
_cell.length_a   1.000
_cell.length_b   1.000
_cell.length_c   1.000
_cell.angle_alpha   90.00
_cell.angle_beta   90.00
_cell.angle_gamma   90.00
#
_symmetry.space_group_name_H-M   'P 1'
#
loop_
_entity.id
_entity.type
_entity.pdbx_description
1 polymer ?
#
loop_
_entity_poly.entity_id
_entity_poly.type
_entity_poly.pdbx_seq_one_letter_code
_entity_poly.pdbx_strand_id
1 'polypeptide(L)'
;MKNAIILAAGFGIRMVPINTEVPKALLEVSGRPLIEHLILQLQEAEIFDITIVVGYMQERLEYLADKYGVSLVNNLRYSETNNLHSLMLVADKISNTYILPCDIWCQENPFLNRSSDSFYLVYENSCGEKTDYWEEMTGIAYISEKDSDRMRESLHTIAKSNRGNEAFWEETLYDGEQLWVTPLFVAQDAIYQIDSFEDLRRIDGQSVHLHSDIIKLVCRVLSISSDEISDIVALKKGMTNRSFLFSCKGDKYIMRIPGEGTDLLINRQQEAMVYRTLDGKEICDEIIYLNPDNGYKITRFVDSARSCDPNDLSDLKKCMSKLQEFHSLELKVEHEFDIFAQIDFYESLRNGYESAYDDYNQVKKQVFNLSAFIEKYVEKKVLTHIDAIPDNFLIYSKEGQEEIRLIDWEYAGMQDPHVDIAMFCIYSLYNQQEIDRLIDIYFDYNCSEEIRLKIYCYIASCGLLWSNWCEYKHMLGVDFGDYAKKQYEFAREYSSWLTIELRKRGIYE
;
A
#
# COMPACT_ATOMS: atom_id res chain seq x y z
N MET A 1 -39.10 -17.11 -0.03
CA MET A 1 -37.99 -16.87 -0.99
C MET A 1 -37.12 -18.13 -1.03
N LYS A 2 -36.21 -18.31 -2.00
CA LYS A 2 -35.50 -19.60 -2.15
C LYS A 2 -34.13 -19.61 -1.47
N ASN A 3 -33.32 -18.57 -1.68
CA ASN A 3 -31.93 -18.58 -1.20
C ASN A 3 -31.35 -17.18 -0.95
N ALA A 4 -30.11 -17.15 -0.44
CA ALA A 4 -29.30 -15.94 -0.30
C ALA A 4 -27.86 -16.20 -0.74
N ILE A 5 -27.20 -15.16 -1.23
CA ILE A 5 -25.80 -15.12 -1.64
C ILE A 5 -25.09 -14.03 -0.83
N ILE A 6 -24.12 -14.41 0.00
CA ILE A 6 -23.26 -13.50 0.75
C ILE A 6 -21.90 -13.41 0.06
N LEU A 7 -21.48 -12.19 -0.31
CA LEU A 7 -20.17 -11.94 -0.93
C LEU A 7 -19.12 -11.62 0.15
N ALA A 8 -18.17 -12.53 0.36
CA ALA A 8 -17.18 -12.49 1.45
C ALA A 8 -15.72 -12.70 0.97
N ALA A 9 -15.42 -12.41 -0.29
CA ALA A 9 -14.11 -12.69 -0.88
C ALA A 9 -13.04 -11.59 -0.70
N GLY A 10 -13.41 -10.41 -0.16
CA GLY A 10 -12.53 -9.22 -0.10
C GLY A 10 -11.51 -9.18 1.05
N PHE A 11 -10.45 -8.39 0.88
CA PHE A 11 -9.29 -8.28 1.80
C PHE A 11 -9.49 -7.43 3.07
N GLY A 12 -10.45 -6.49 3.10
CA GLY A 12 -10.67 -5.65 4.29
C GLY A 12 -9.58 -4.61 4.63
N ILE A 13 -8.90 -4.07 3.62
CA ILE A 13 -7.67 -3.25 3.74
C ILE A 13 -7.83 -1.97 4.58
N ARG A 14 -9.04 -1.43 4.71
CA ARG A 14 -9.34 -0.16 5.40
C ARG A 14 -9.50 -0.28 6.94
N MET A 15 -9.31 -1.47 7.52
CA MET A 15 -9.56 -1.76 8.94
C MET A 15 -8.37 -1.53 9.89
N VAL A 16 -7.24 -0.97 9.45
CA VAL A 16 -6.08 -0.70 10.32
C VAL A 16 -6.51 0.21 11.50
N PRO A 17 -6.12 -0.05 12.78
CA PRO A 17 -5.16 -1.03 13.30
C PRO A 17 -5.72 -2.40 13.70
N ILE A 18 -6.95 -2.75 13.29
CA ILE A 18 -7.42 -4.13 13.41
C ILE A 18 -6.56 -4.99 12.49
N ASN A 19 -6.03 -6.06 13.07
CA ASN A 19 -5.09 -6.94 12.40
C ASN A 19 -5.69 -7.51 11.11
N THR A 20 -4.93 -7.56 10.02
CA THR A 20 -5.35 -8.20 8.75
C THR A 20 -5.47 -9.72 8.88
N GLU A 21 -5.12 -10.30 10.03
CA GLU A 21 -5.31 -11.73 10.34
C GLU A 21 -6.77 -12.16 10.52
N VAL A 22 -7.73 -11.22 10.58
CA VAL A 22 -9.16 -11.53 10.70
C VAL A 22 -9.90 -11.08 9.42
N PRO A 23 -10.56 -11.99 8.68
CA PRO A 23 -11.44 -11.62 7.58
C PRO A 23 -12.50 -10.62 8.04
N LYS A 24 -12.86 -9.64 7.20
CA LYS A 24 -13.96 -8.67 7.50
C LYS A 24 -15.24 -9.36 7.97
N ALA A 25 -15.60 -10.46 7.33
CA ALA A 25 -16.75 -11.29 7.66
C ALA A 25 -16.76 -11.76 9.14
N LEU A 26 -15.58 -11.90 9.77
CA LEU A 26 -15.40 -12.35 11.14
C LEU A 26 -15.20 -11.22 12.15
N LEU A 27 -15.35 -9.95 11.75
CA LEU A 27 -15.40 -8.85 12.70
C LEU A 27 -16.62 -9.00 13.60
N GLU A 28 -16.44 -8.76 14.89
CA GLU A 28 -17.49 -8.88 15.89
C GLU A 28 -18.10 -7.53 16.26
N VAL A 29 -19.43 -7.48 16.28
CA VAL A 29 -20.25 -6.41 16.86
C VAL A 29 -21.10 -7.02 17.96
N SER A 30 -21.04 -6.45 19.16
CA SER A 30 -21.71 -6.96 20.36
C SER A 30 -21.39 -8.44 20.65
N GLY A 31 -20.14 -8.85 20.38
CA GLY A 31 -19.64 -10.21 20.61
C GLY A 31 -20.13 -11.26 19.60
N ARG A 32 -20.62 -10.84 18.43
CA ARG A 32 -21.05 -11.75 17.36
C ARG A 32 -20.39 -11.38 16.02
N PRO A 33 -19.82 -12.35 15.28
CA PRO A 33 -19.28 -12.09 13.95
C PRO A 33 -20.34 -11.57 12.97
N LEU A 34 -19.98 -10.61 12.11
CA LEU A 34 -20.88 -10.01 11.11
C LEU A 34 -21.57 -11.07 10.25
N ILE A 35 -20.80 -12.03 9.72
CA ILE A 35 -21.34 -13.08 8.87
C ILE A 35 -22.30 -14.01 9.63
N GLU A 36 -22.03 -14.31 10.90
CA GLU A 36 -22.95 -15.09 11.73
C GLU A 36 -24.25 -14.33 12.00
N HIS A 37 -24.15 -13.02 12.23
CA HIS A 37 -25.31 -12.15 12.42
C HIS A 37 -26.21 -12.14 11.18
N LEU A 38 -25.64 -12.00 9.98
CA LEU A 38 -26.38 -12.04 8.72
C LEU A 38 -27.01 -13.41 8.44
N ILE A 39 -26.28 -14.50 8.67
CA ILE A 39 -26.81 -15.86 8.51
C ILE A 39 -28.03 -16.08 9.43
N LEU A 40 -27.93 -15.66 10.69
CA LEU A 40 -29.04 -15.80 11.64
C LEU A 40 -30.26 -14.98 11.22
N GLN A 41 -30.08 -13.73 10.79
CA GLN A 41 -31.18 -12.89 10.31
C GLN A 41 -31.83 -13.47 9.05
N LEU A 42 -31.07 -14.04 8.12
CA LEU A 42 -31.61 -14.76 6.96
C LEU A 42 -32.43 -15.98 7.37
N GLN A 43 -31.92 -16.78 8.32
CA GLN A 43 -32.63 -17.97 8.84
C GLN A 43 -33.90 -17.61 9.61
N GLU A 44 -33.90 -16.52 10.38
CA GLU A 44 -35.09 -15.96 11.04
C GLU A 44 -36.15 -15.53 10.02
N ALA A 45 -35.74 -15.07 8.83
CA ALA A 45 -36.61 -14.76 7.71
C ALA A 45 -37.01 -16.00 6.87
N GLU A 46 -36.75 -17.20 7.38
CA GLU A 46 -37.03 -18.51 6.76
C GLU A 46 -36.21 -18.78 5.47
N ILE A 47 -35.01 -18.21 5.35
CA ILE A 47 -34.09 -18.40 4.22
C ILE A 47 -32.92 -19.28 4.67
N PHE A 48 -32.97 -20.56 4.31
CA PHE A 48 -31.99 -21.56 4.76
C PHE A 48 -30.96 -21.97 3.69
N ASP A 49 -31.30 -21.83 2.40
CA ASP A 49 -30.33 -22.03 1.32
C ASP A 49 -29.44 -20.79 1.21
N ILE A 50 -28.31 -20.80 1.90
CA ILE A 50 -27.37 -19.67 1.94
C ILE A 50 -26.07 -20.12 1.29
N THR A 51 -25.64 -19.40 0.26
CA THR A 51 -24.35 -19.58 -0.38
C THR A 51 -23.43 -18.41 -0.03
N ILE A 52 -22.22 -18.70 0.42
CA ILE A 52 -21.23 -17.69 0.78
C ILE A 52 -20.05 -17.82 -0.18
N VAL A 53 -19.76 -16.75 -0.90
CA VAL A 53 -18.59 -16.70 -1.79
C VAL A 53 -17.39 -16.20 -1.01
N VAL A 54 -16.45 -17.09 -0.72
CA VAL A 54 -15.25 -16.84 0.09
C VAL A 54 -14.02 -16.65 -0.80
N GLY A 55 -12.96 -16.06 -0.27
CA GLY A 55 -11.71 -15.82 -0.99
C GLY A 55 -10.55 -15.70 -0.02
N TYR A 56 -10.21 -14.46 0.36
CA TYR A 56 -9.18 -14.20 1.36
C TYR A 56 -9.44 -14.95 2.68
N MET A 57 -8.44 -15.72 3.15
CA MET A 57 -8.48 -16.48 4.41
C MET A 57 -9.70 -17.39 4.58
N GLN A 58 -10.18 -17.99 3.48
CA GLN A 58 -11.35 -18.86 3.44
C GLN A 58 -11.37 -19.97 4.50
N GLU A 59 -10.20 -20.47 4.93
CA GLU A 59 -10.09 -21.57 5.90
C GLU A 59 -10.72 -21.17 7.24
N ARG A 60 -10.70 -19.87 7.57
CA ARG A 60 -11.33 -19.35 8.80
C ARG A 60 -12.86 -19.29 8.72
N LEU A 61 -13.44 -19.44 7.54
CA LEU A 61 -14.89 -19.42 7.30
C LEU A 61 -15.50 -20.82 7.11
N GLU A 62 -14.69 -21.86 6.97
CA GLU A 62 -15.14 -23.24 6.72
C GLU A 62 -16.13 -23.76 7.77
N TYR A 63 -15.93 -23.39 9.03
CA TYR A 63 -16.80 -23.82 10.14
C TYR A 63 -18.26 -23.38 9.97
N LEU A 64 -18.54 -22.35 9.17
CA LEU A 64 -19.90 -21.85 8.93
C LEU A 64 -20.77 -22.93 8.27
N ALA A 65 -20.18 -23.75 7.39
CA ALA A 65 -20.89 -24.83 6.72
C ALA A 65 -21.45 -25.83 7.73
N ASP A 66 -20.62 -26.28 8.68
CA ASP A 66 -21.02 -27.24 9.71
C ASP A 66 -21.95 -26.62 10.76
N LYS A 67 -21.68 -25.37 11.17
CA LYS A 67 -22.42 -24.70 12.25
C LYS A 67 -23.81 -24.23 11.82
N TYR A 68 -23.96 -23.76 10.58
CA TYR A 68 -25.18 -23.11 10.09
C TYR A 68 -25.81 -23.79 8.88
N GLY A 69 -25.18 -24.81 8.29
CA GLY A 69 -25.71 -25.51 7.11
C GLY A 69 -25.61 -24.71 5.81
N VAL A 70 -24.66 -23.76 5.73
CA VAL A 70 -24.45 -22.92 4.53
C VAL A 70 -23.52 -23.60 3.52
N SER A 71 -23.59 -23.19 2.25
CA SER A 71 -22.67 -23.63 1.19
C SER A 71 -21.56 -22.60 0.98
N LEU A 72 -20.31 -23.05 0.87
CA LEU A 72 -19.17 -22.18 0.55
C LEU A 72 -18.72 -22.37 -0.90
N VAL A 73 -18.43 -21.25 -1.59
CA VAL A 73 -17.88 -21.24 -2.95
C VAL A 73 -16.61 -20.39 -2.96
N ASN A 74 -15.50 -20.95 -3.41
CA ASN A 74 -14.21 -20.27 -3.38
C ASN A 74 -13.96 -19.44 -4.65
N ASN A 75 -13.71 -18.14 -4.50
CA ASN A 75 -13.17 -17.27 -5.53
C ASN A 75 -11.64 -17.27 -5.45
N LEU A 76 -10.99 -18.15 -6.23
CA LEU A 76 -9.52 -18.22 -6.32
C LEU A 76 -8.87 -16.97 -6.92
N ARG A 77 -9.63 -16.10 -7.58
CA ARG A 77 -9.15 -14.86 -8.22
C ARG A 77 -9.50 -13.61 -7.42
N TYR A 78 -9.77 -13.74 -6.12
CA TYR A 78 -10.16 -12.63 -5.25
C TYR A 78 -9.11 -11.50 -5.19
N SER A 79 -7.84 -11.79 -5.50
CA SER A 79 -6.75 -10.81 -5.58
C SER A 79 -6.76 -9.94 -6.84
N GLU A 80 -7.37 -10.44 -7.92
CA GLU A 80 -7.33 -9.84 -9.26
C GLU A 80 -8.69 -9.28 -9.70
N THR A 81 -9.74 -9.56 -8.94
CA THR A 81 -11.13 -9.32 -9.36
C THR A 81 -11.95 -8.67 -8.26
N ASN A 82 -12.92 -7.84 -8.67
CA ASN A 82 -13.88 -7.20 -7.77
C ASN A 82 -15.13 -8.09 -7.55
N ASN A 83 -16.10 -7.60 -6.78
CA ASN A 83 -17.23 -8.37 -6.27
C ASN A 83 -18.16 -8.95 -7.38
N LEU A 84 -18.16 -8.39 -8.60
CA LEU A 84 -18.90 -8.93 -9.74
C LEU A 84 -18.43 -10.34 -10.13
N HIS A 85 -17.12 -10.57 -10.13
CA HIS A 85 -16.58 -11.91 -10.41
C HIS A 85 -17.01 -12.91 -9.33
N SER A 86 -17.06 -12.48 -8.07
CA SER A 86 -17.52 -13.32 -6.97
C SER A 86 -18.98 -13.73 -7.16
N LEU A 87 -19.87 -12.81 -7.55
CA LEU A 87 -21.26 -13.14 -7.85
C LEU A 87 -21.40 -14.03 -9.10
N MET A 88 -20.55 -13.82 -10.12
CA MET A 88 -20.56 -14.62 -11.36
C MET A 88 -20.34 -16.12 -11.11
N LEU A 89 -19.53 -16.49 -10.12
CA LEU A 89 -19.26 -17.89 -9.76
C LEU A 89 -20.52 -18.65 -9.29
N VAL A 90 -21.55 -17.92 -8.89
CA VAL A 90 -22.81 -18.45 -8.35
C VAL A 90 -24.03 -17.87 -9.08
N ALA A 91 -23.85 -17.36 -10.30
CA ALA A 91 -24.91 -16.71 -11.08
C ALA A 91 -26.08 -17.66 -11.41
N ASP A 92 -25.80 -18.96 -11.52
CA ASP A 92 -26.80 -20.01 -11.71
C ASP A 92 -27.80 -20.08 -10.54
N LYS A 93 -27.36 -19.73 -9.33
CA LYS A 93 -28.19 -19.72 -8.12
C LYS A 93 -29.15 -18.53 -7.99
N ILE A 94 -29.02 -17.50 -8.84
CA ILE A 94 -29.86 -16.30 -8.79
C ILE A 94 -31.28 -16.63 -9.25
N SER A 95 -32.20 -16.87 -8.30
CA SER A 95 -33.64 -17.01 -8.51
C SER A 95 -34.40 -16.91 -7.18
N ASN A 96 -35.16 -15.84 -6.99
CA ASN A 96 -35.75 -15.49 -5.68
C ASN A 96 -34.67 -15.43 -4.59
N THR A 97 -33.67 -14.60 -4.84
CA THR A 97 -32.36 -14.58 -4.15
C THR A 97 -32.09 -13.25 -3.50
N TYR A 98 -31.68 -13.25 -2.23
CA TYR A 98 -30.99 -12.10 -1.66
C TYR A 98 -29.52 -12.08 -2.07
N ILE A 99 -29.00 -10.90 -2.40
CA ILE A 99 -27.58 -10.66 -2.65
C ILE A 99 -27.14 -9.59 -1.68
N LEU A 100 -26.06 -9.84 -0.93
CA LEU A 100 -25.56 -8.92 0.08
C LEU A 100 -24.05 -9.08 0.31
N PRO A 101 -23.35 -8.03 0.75
CA PRO A 101 -21.96 -8.13 1.18
C PRO A 101 -21.88 -8.72 2.60
N CYS A 102 -20.68 -9.15 2.99
CA CYS A 102 -20.41 -9.70 4.33
C CYS A 102 -20.06 -8.66 5.40
N ASP A 103 -19.81 -7.41 5.01
CA ASP A 103 -19.27 -6.34 5.85
C ASP A 103 -20.33 -5.31 6.28
N ILE A 104 -21.57 -5.78 6.43
CA ILE A 104 -22.69 -4.99 6.93
C ILE A 104 -23.23 -5.56 8.25
N TRP A 105 -23.67 -4.68 9.13
CA TRP A 105 -24.38 -5.01 10.36
C TRP A 105 -25.76 -4.36 10.33
N CYS A 106 -26.82 -5.18 10.43
CA CYS A 106 -28.19 -4.70 10.39
C CYS A 106 -28.76 -4.69 11.82
N GLN A 107 -29.18 -3.52 12.31
CA GLN A 107 -29.70 -3.36 13.66
C GLN A 107 -31.01 -4.12 13.85
N GLU A 108 -31.91 -4.02 12.88
CA GLU A 108 -33.11 -4.83 12.75
C GLU A 108 -32.97 -5.80 11.57
N ASN A 109 -33.79 -6.84 11.52
CA ASN A 109 -33.75 -7.82 10.43
C ASN A 109 -34.34 -7.21 9.16
N PRO A 110 -33.54 -6.95 8.10
CA PRO A 110 -34.01 -6.29 6.89
C PRO A 110 -34.64 -7.27 5.89
N PHE A 111 -34.58 -8.58 6.16
CA PHE A 111 -34.98 -9.61 5.21
C PHE A 111 -36.47 -9.92 5.32
N LEU A 112 -37.19 -9.67 4.22
CA LEU A 112 -38.61 -9.99 4.09
C LEU A 112 -38.79 -11.47 3.75
N ASN A 113 -39.78 -12.12 4.37
CA ASN A 113 -40.12 -13.52 4.09
C ASN A 113 -40.79 -13.72 2.71
N ARG A 114 -41.43 -12.66 2.16
CA ARG A 114 -42.16 -12.68 0.89
C ARG A 114 -42.07 -11.33 0.15
N SER A 115 -41.66 -11.38 -1.12
CA SER A 115 -41.76 -10.27 -2.07
C SER A 115 -42.01 -10.84 -3.48
N SER A 116 -42.88 -10.19 -4.24
CA SER A 116 -43.14 -10.50 -5.65
C SER A 116 -42.17 -9.81 -6.61
N ASP A 117 -41.58 -8.70 -6.18
CA ASP A 117 -40.84 -7.79 -7.04
C ASP A 117 -39.40 -7.64 -6.55
N SER A 118 -38.48 -7.45 -7.51
CA SER A 118 -37.07 -7.22 -7.21
C SER A 118 -36.86 -5.82 -6.66
N PHE A 119 -36.03 -5.72 -5.63
CA PHE A 119 -35.77 -4.45 -4.95
C PHE A 119 -34.32 -4.32 -4.50
N TYR A 120 -33.92 -3.08 -4.22
CA TYR A 120 -32.65 -2.74 -3.61
C TYR A 120 -32.90 -1.88 -2.38
N LEU A 121 -32.22 -2.15 -1.26
CA LEU A 121 -32.32 -1.31 -0.08
C LEU A 121 -31.42 -0.09 -0.23
N VAL A 122 -32.00 1.11 -0.16
CA VAL A 122 -31.33 2.40 -0.36
C VAL A 122 -31.51 3.22 0.91
N TYR A 123 -30.49 3.96 1.35
CA TYR A 123 -30.65 4.84 2.49
C TYR A 123 -31.58 6.02 2.17
N GLU A 124 -32.38 6.46 3.14
CA GLU A 124 -33.20 7.67 3.01
C GLU A 124 -32.32 8.91 2.78
N ASN A 125 -32.57 9.64 1.69
CA ASN A 125 -31.92 10.92 1.40
C ASN A 125 -32.80 12.09 1.91
N SER A 126 -32.18 12.99 2.69
CA SER A 126 -32.82 14.23 3.18
C SER A 126 -33.17 15.26 2.09
N CYS A 127 -32.70 15.11 0.84
CA CYS A 127 -32.79 16.13 -0.20
C CYS A 127 -33.69 15.83 -1.43
N GLY A 128 -34.43 14.71 -1.47
CA GLY A 128 -35.61 14.55 -2.34
C GLY A 128 -35.44 14.52 -3.87
N GLU A 129 -34.24 14.74 -4.41
CA GLU A 129 -33.96 14.61 -5.86
C GLU A 129 -32.54 14.07 -6.08
N LYS A 130 -32.40 12.77 -6.38
CA LYS A 130 -31.23 12.25 -7.10
C LYS A 130 -31.63 11.03 -7.96
N THR A 131 -31.28 11.10 -9.23
CA THR A 131 -31.34 9.99 -10.19
C THR A 131 -30.13 9.05 -10.08
N ASP A 132 -29.10 9.44 -9.31
CA ASP A 132 -27.90 8.62 -9.08
C ASP A 132 -27.90 8.07 -7.65
N TYR A 133 -28.30 6.81 -7.52
CA TYR A 133 -28.42 6.10 -6.25
C TYR A 133 -27.08 5.54 -5.74
N TRP A 134 -25.99 5.65 -6.48
CA TRP A 134 -24.74 4.94 -6.18
C TRP A 134 -24.19 5.23 -4.78
N GLU A 135 -24.28 6.49 -4.34
CA GLU A 135 -23.81 6.94 -3.02
C GLU A 135 -24.70 6.50 -1.85
N GLU A 136 -25.92 6.00 -2.14
CA GLU A 136 -26.96 5.69 -1.15
C GLU A 136 -27.23 4.18 -1.06
N MET A 137 -26.44 3.36 -1.76
CA MET A 137 -26.60 1.92 -1.85
C MET A 137 -26.12 1.19 -0.58
N THR A 138 -26.97 0.34 0.00
CA THR A 138 -26.66 -0.44 1.22
C THR A 138 -25.87 -1.74 0.97
N GLY A 139 -25.83 -2.21 -0.27
CA GLY A 139 -25.32 -3.53 -0.65
C GLY A 139 -26.38 -4.64 -0.70
N ILE A 140 -27.60 -4.44 -0.17
CA ILE A 140 -28.62 -5.50 -0.10
C ILE A 140 -29.63 -5.38 -1.26
N ALA A 141 -29.79 -6.45 -2.02
CA ALA A 141 -30.86 -6.59 -3.01
C ALA A 141 -31.60 -7.91 -2.90
N TYR A 142 -32.84 -7.90 -3.35
CA TYR A 142 -33.61 -9.10 -3.65
C TYR A 142 -33.91 -9.17 -5.14
N ILE A 143 -33.55 -10.29 -5.78
CA ILE A 143 -33.83 -10.56 -7.19
C ILE A 143 -34.88 -11.66 -7.29
N SER A 144 -36.06 -11.28 -7.79
CA SER A 144 -37.16 -12.21 -8.02
C SER A 144 -36.90 -13.13 -9.21
N GLU A 145 -37.60 -14.26 -9.27
CA GLU A 145 -37.50 -15.24 -10.36
C GLU A 145 -37.75 -14.63 -11.74
N LYS A 146 -38.69 -13.69 -11.86
CA LYS A 146 -39.01 -13.02 -13.13
C LYS A 146 -37.86 -12.16 -13.68
N ASP A 147 -36.99 -11.65 -12.80
CA ASP A 147 -35.89 -10.75 -13.19
C ASP A 147 -34.52 -11.45 -13.16
N SER A 148 -34.51 -12.75 -12.84
CA SER A 148 -33.27 -13.53 -12.67
C SER A 148 -32.49 -13.68 -13.97
N ASP A 149 -33.17 -13.92 -15.08
CA ASP A 149 -32.50 -14.05 -16.39
C ASP A 149 -31.91 -12.72 -16.85
N ARG A 150 -32.64 -11.61 -16.65
CA ARG A 150 -32.12 -10.25 -16.90
C ARG A 150 -30.84 -9.99 -16.11
N MET A 151 -30.84 -10.33 -14.82
CA MET A 151 -29.68 -10.17 -13.94
C MET A 151 -28.47 -10.99 -14.41
N ARG A 152 -28.68 -12.27 -14.75
CA ARG A 152 -27.63 -13.16 -15.26
C ARG A 152 -27.06 -12.68 -16.60
N GLU A 153 -27.90 -12.22 -17.51
CA GLU A 153 -27.47 -11.67 -18.80
C GLU A 153 -26.62 -10.41 -18.62
N SER A 154 -27.04 -9.51 -17.73
CA SER A 154 -26.29 -8.29 -17.38
C SER A 154 -24.92 -8.62 -16.78
N LEU A 155 -24.89 -9.55 -15.81
CA LEU A 155 -23.65 -10.09 -15.24
C LEU A 155 -22.71 -10.61 -16.32
N HIS A 156 -23.19 -11.47 -17.23
CA HIS A 156 -22.36 -12.05 -18.28
C HIS A 156 -21.83 -11.01 -19.26
N THR A 157 -22.61 -9.96 -19.51
CA THR A 157 -22.24 -8.86 -20.41
C THR A 157 -21.11 -8.04 -19.79
N ILE A 158 -21.26 -7.61 -18.53
CA ILE A 158 -20.25 -6.80 -17.84
C ILE A 158 -18.97 -7.60 -17.61
N ALA A 159 -19.07 -8.88 -17.22
CA ALA A 159 -17.91 -9.74 -17.00
C ALA A 159 -17.04 -9.93 -18.26
N LYS A 160 -17.64 -9.90 -19.46
CA LYS A 160 -16.92 -9.98 -20.75
C LYS A 160 -16.36 -8.65 -21.23
N SER A 161 -16.70 -7.54 -20.57
CA SER A 161 -16.18 -6.23 -20.92
C SER A 161 -14.74 -6.06 -20.46
N ASN A 162 -14.05 -5.04 -20.98
CA ASN A 162 -12.69 -4.68 -20.56
C ASN A 162 -12.60 -4.29 -19.07
N ARG A 163 -13.74 -3.98 -18.42
CA ARG A 163 -13.82 -3.63 -17.00
C ARG A 163 -14.30 -4.78 -16.12
N GLY A 164 -14.53 -5.98 -16.67
CA GLY A 164 -15.14 -7.09 -15.93
C GLY A 164 -14.42 -7.51 -14.64
N ASN A 165 -13.09 -7.37 -14.59
CA ASN A 165 -12.32 -7.65 -13.37
C ASN A 165 -12.44 -6.53 -12.31
N GLU A 166 -12.81 -5.31 -12.69
CA GLU A 166 -12.88 -4.15 -11.78
C GLU A 166 -14.32 -3.77 -11.41
N ALA A 167 -15.30 -4.31 -12.13
CA ALA A 167 -16.70 -3.93 -12.01
C ALA A 167 -17.34 -4.41 -10.71
N PHE A 168 -18.28 -3.60 -10.21
CA PHE A 168 -19.15 -3.94 -9.10
C PHE A 168 -20.40 -4.66 -9.61
N TRP A 169 -20.91 -5.63 -8.85
CA TRP A 169 -22.12 -6.36 -9.26
C TRP A 169 -23.34 -5.45 -9.30
N GLU A 170 -23.37 -4.40 -8.47
CA GLU A 170 -24.43 -3.40 -8.43
C GLU A 170 -24.60 -2.67 -9.77
N GLU A 171 -23.55 -2.57 -10.59
CA GLU A 171 -23.63 -2.01 -11.95
C GLU A 171 -24.64 -2.76 -12.84
N THR A 172 -24.90 -4.05 -12.54
CA THR A 172 -25.88 -4.85 -13.27
C THR A 172 -27.32 -4.40 -13.06
N LEU A 173 -27.58 -3.64 -12.00
CA LEU A 173 -28.90 -3.14 -11.61
C LEU A 173 -29.31 -1.85 -12.34
N TYR A 174 -28.38 -1.28 -13.11
CA TYR A 174 -28.59 -0.06 -13.87
C TYR A 174 -28.94 -0.36 -15.33
N ASP A 175 -29.89 0.42 -15.86
CA ASP A 175 -30.20 0.54 -17.27
C ASP A 175 -30.01 2.02 -17.66
N GLY A 176 -28.81 2.34 -18.14
CA GLY A 176 -28.35 3.73 -18.23
C GLY A 176 -28.16 4.34 -16.84
N GLU A 177 -28.87 5.44 -16.56
CA GLU A 177 -28.82 6.15 -15.28
C GLU A 177 -29.92 5.71 -14.30
N GLN A 178 -30.73 4.69 -14.63
CA GLN A 178 -31.88 4.30 -13.82
C GLN A 178 -31.73 2.88 -13.27
N LEU A 179 -32.07 2.71 -11.99
CA LEU A 179 -32.24 1.38 -11.40
C LEU A 179 -33.49 0.72 -12.00
N TRP A 180 -33.33 -0.52 -12.48
CA TRP A 180 -34.48 -1.30 -12.96
C TRP A 180 -35.17 -2.10 -11.86
N VAL A 181 -34.55 -2.18 -10.68
CA VAL A 181 -35.14 -2.70 -9.44
C VAL A 181 -35.84 -1.59 -8.66
N THR A 182 -36.82 -1.96 -7.83
CA THR A 182 -37.51 -0.98 -6.98
C THR A 182 -36.62 -0.54 -5.82
N PRO A 183 -36.32 0.76 -5.63
CA PRO A 183 -35.63 1.22 -4.43
C PRO A 183 -36.58 1.14 -3.22
N LEU A 184 -36.16 0.48 -2.15
CA LEU A 184 -36.83 0.48 -0.86
C LEU A 184 -35.97 1.25 0.13
N PHE A 185 -36.55 2.31 0.68
CA PHE A 185 -35.83 3.23 1.55
C PHE A 185 -35.73 2.69 2.98
N VAL A 186 -34.54 2.80 3.56
CA VAL A 186 -34.25 2.45 4.96
C VAL A 186 -33.61 3.64 5.67
N ALA A 187 -33.82 3.73 6.98
CA ALA A 187 -33.20 4.76 7.79
C ALA A 187 -31.67 4.65 7.77
N GLN A 188 -30.97 5.78 7.91
CA GLN A 188 -29.50 5.88 7.89
C GLN A 188 -28.81 5.09 9.02
N ASP A 189 -29.56 4.72 10.06
CA ASP A 189 -29.11 3.93 11.21
C ASP A 189 -29.64 2.48 11.20
N ALA A 190 -30.34 2.05 10.13
CA ALA A 190 -30.88 0.69 10.06
C ALA A 190 -29.80 -0.35 9.70
N ILE A 191 -28.89 0.03 8.79
CA ILE A 191 -27.83 -0.83 8.25
C ILE A 191 -26.53 -0.04 8.35
N TYR A 192 -25.50 -0.68 8.88
CA TYR A 192 -24.17 -0.07 9.02
C TYR A 192 -23.16 -0.86 8.24
N GLN A 193 -22.49 -0.22 7.29
CA GLN A 193 -21.35 -0.80 6.59
C GLN A 193 -20.07 -0.60 7.42
N ILE A 194 -19.34 -1.68 7.65
CA ILE A 194 -18.09 -1.67 8.43
C ILE A 194 -16.90 -1.73 7.48
N ASP A 195 -16.49 -0.56 7.02
CA ASP A 195 -15.37 -0.41 6.10
C ASP A 195 -14.07 -0.05 6.81
N SER A 196 -14.16 0.62 7.96
CA SER A 196 -13.02 1.14 8.71
C SER A 196 -13.08 0.82 10.21
N PHE A 197 -11.96 1.07 10.89
CA PHE A 197 -11.88 0.99 12.35
C PHE A 197 -12.89 1.90 13.04
N GLU A 198 -13.07 3.12 12.54
CA GLU A 198 -13.99 4.09 13.13
C GLU A 198 -15.46 3.69 12.94
N ASP A 199 -15.80 3.01 11.83
CA ASP A 199 -17.15 2.45 11.63
C ASP A 199 -17.45 1.40 12.70
N LEU A 200 -16.51 0.47 12.93
CA LEU A 200 -16.66 -0.53 13.99
C LEU A 200 -16.76 0.13 15.37
N ARG A 201 -15.93 1.12 15.65
CA ARG A 201 -15.92 1.84 16.94
C ARG A 201 -17.21 2.61 17.19
N ARG A 202 -17.80 3.19 16.15
CA ARG A 202 -19.06 3.93 16.23
C ARG A 202 -20.22 2.99 16.61
N ILE A 203 -20.22 1.76 16.09
CA ILE A 203 -21.28 0.77 16.32
C ILE A 203 -21.06 0.03 17.65
N ASP A 204 -19.83 -0.40 17.92
CA ASP A 204 -19.46 -1.13 19.13
C ASP A 204 -18.05 -0.74 19.61
N GLY A 205 -17.97 0.34 20.40
CA GLY A 205 -16.73 0.82 21.01
C GLY A 205 -16.07 -0.16 22.00
N GLN A 206 -16.72 -1.27 22.36
CA GLN A 206 -16.18 -2.32 23.22
C GLN A 206 -15.78 -3.58 22.44
N SER A 207 -15.86 -3.57 21.10
CA SER A 207 -15.49 -4.71 20.28
C SER A 207 -14.07 -5.16 20.58
N VAL A 208 -13.87 -6.47 20.70
CA VAL A 208 -12.56 -7.09 20.99
C VAL A 208 -11.51 -6.73 19.94
N HIS A 209 -11.93 -6.40 18.72
CA HIS A 209 -11.05 -5.99 17.63
C HIS A 209 -10.49 -4.58 17.82
N LEU A 210 -11.19 -3.70 18.55
CA LEU A 210 -10.71 -2.35 18.88
C LEU A 210 -9.59 -2.37 19.93
N HIS A 211 -9.46 -3.47 20.68
CA HIS A 211 -8.43 -3.69 21.68
C HIS A 211 -7.14 -4.29 21.12
N SER A 212 -6.79 -3.91 19.89
CA SER A 212 -5.53 -4.25 19.24
C SER A 212 -4.34 -3.87 20.14
N ASP A 213 -3.34 -4.75 20.23
CA ASP A 213 -2.12 -4.47 21.00
C ASP A 213 -1.40 -3.21 20.52
N ILE A 214 -1.66 -2.81 19.27
CA ILE A 214 -1.20 -1.54 18.68
C ILE A 214 -1.86 -0.34 19.38
N ILE A 215 -3.17 -0.35 19.61
CA ILE A 215 -3.86 0.73 20.32
C ILE A 215 -3.35 0.81 21.78
N LYS A 216 -3.17 -0.33 22.44
CA LYS A 216 -2.59 -0.36 23.80
C LYS A 216 -1.16 0.20 23.82
N LEU A 217 -0.37 -0.11 22.80
CA LEU A 217 0.97 0.47 22.63
C LEU A 217 0.89 1.98 22.46
N VAL A 218 0.05 2.49 21.55
CA VAL A 218 -0.14 3.93 21.33
C VAL A 218 -0.54 4.63 22.63
N CYS A 219 -1.51 4.07 23.36
CA CYS A 219 -1.97 4.58 24.65
C CYS A 219 -0.81 4.69 25.66
N ARG A 220 0.01 3.63 25.77
CA ARG A 220 1.17 3.61 26.66
C ARG A 220 2.26 4.60 26.24
N VAL A 221 2.58 4.69 24.95
CA VAL A 221 3.64 5.57 24.43
C VAL A 221 3.25 7.03 24.63
N LEU A 222 2.03 7.42 24.27
CA LEU A 222 1.56 8.80 24.36
C LEU A 222 0.99 9.16 25.74
N SER A 223 0.92 8.21 26.67
CA SER A 223 0.31 8.37 28.00
C SER A 223 -1.13 8.92 27.89
N ILE A 224 -1.95 8.21 27.13
CA ILE A 224 -3.36 8.55 26.84
C ILE A 224 -4.28 7.35 27.05
N SER A 225 -5.57 7.62 27.15
CA SER A 225 -6.62 6.60 27.04
C SER A 225 -6.99 6.33 25.58
N SER A 226 -7.57 5.16 25.30
CA SER A 226 -8.03 4.82 23.94
C SER A 226 -9.11 5.77 23.43
N ASP A 227 -9.88 6.37 24.34
CA ASP A 227 -10.95 7.32 24.02
C ASP A 227 -10.42 8.66 23.49
N GLU A 228 -9.16 8.99 23.75
CA GLU A 228 -8.49 10.20 23.27
C GLU A 228 -7.88 10.05 21.85
N ILE A 229 -7.89 8.85 21.29
CA ILE A 229 -7.48 8.59 19.91
C ILE A 229 -8.69 8.84 19.01
N SER A 230 -8.54 9.60 17.93
CA SER A 230 -9.58 9.85 16.93
C SER A 230 -9.01 9.88 15.51
N ASP A 231 -9.89 9.97 14.52
CA ASP A 231 -9.53 10.19 13.11
C ASP A 231 -8.51 9.18 12.57
N ILE A 232 -8.68 7.90 12.93
CA ILE A 232 -7.82 6.84 12.42
C ILE A 232 -8.09 6.66 10.92
N VAL A 233 -7.07 6.94 10.10
CA VAL A 233 -7.13 6.81 8.64
C VAL A 233 -5.98 5.94 8.17
N ALA A 234 -6.28 4.85 7.48
CA ALA A 234 -5.25 4.06 6.81
C ALA A 234 -4.55 4.92 5.75
N LEU A 235 -3.23 5.05 5.85
CA LEU A 235 -2.43 5.70 4.82
C LEU A 235 -2.19 4.68 3.70
N LYS A 236 -2.06 5.16 2.45
CA LYS A 236 -1.80 4.31 1.28
C LYS A 236 -0.70 3.31 1.61
N LYS A 237 -0.92 2.06 1.22
CA LYS A 237 0.02 0.94 1.43
C LYS A 237 1.37 1.29 0.81
N GLY A 238 2.37 1.57 1.65
CA GLY A 238 3.76 1.50 1.23
C GLY A 238 4.15 0.06 0.96
N MET A 239 5.09 -0.19 0.05
CA MET A 239 5.45 -1.54 -0.38
C MET A 239 6.03 -2.42 0.74
N THR A 240 6.60 -1.80 1.78
CA THR A 240 7.29 -2.44 2.89
C THR A 240 6.54 -2.30 4.23
N ASN A 241 5.50 -1.46 4.32
CA ASN A 241 4.88 -1.11 5.60
C ASN A 241 3.37 -0.84 5.52
N ARG A 242 2.65 -1.19 6.59
CA ARG A 242 1.27 -0.79 6.85
C ARG A 242 1.29 0.43 7.77
N SER A 243 0.73 1.55 7.32
CA SER A 243 0.73 2.79 8.08
C SER A 243 -0.67 3.34 8.25
N PHE A 244 -0.95 3.96 9.40
CA PHE A 244 -2.18 4.71 9.62
C PHE A 244 -1.88 6.02 10.34
N LEU A 245 -2.62 7.06 9.96
CA LEU A 245 -2.69 8.35 10.61
C LEU A 245 -3.71 8.26 11.74
N PHE A 246 -3.45 8.92 12.87
CA PHE A 246 -4.41 9.11 13.95
C PHE A 246 -4.19 10.45 14.65
N SER A 247 -5.25 11.00 15.23
CA SER A 247 -5.23 12.23 16.02
C SER A 247 -5.26 11.91 17.51
N CYS A 248 -4.56 12.70 18.32
CA CYS A 248 -4.71 12.70 19.77
C CYS A 248 -4.29 14.05 20.37
N LYS A 249 -5.08 14.57 21.32
CA LYS A 249 -4.81 15.84 22.04
C LYS A 249 -4.57 17.05 21.11
N GLY A 250 -5.15 17.03 19.91
CA GLY A 250 -5.00 18.09 18.91
C GLY A 250 -3.79 17.94 17.98
N ASP A 251 -2.93 16.94 18.22
CA ASP A 251 -1.81 16.60 17.34
C ASP A 251 -2.17 15.38 16.47
N LYS A 252 -1.47 15.24 15.34
CA LYS A 252 -1.57 14.07 14.46
C LYS A 252 -0.28 13.24 14.49
N TYR A 253 -0.44 11.93 14.34
CA TYR A 253 0.64 10.95 14.43
C TYR A 253 0.48 9.88 13.36
N ILE A 254 1.60 9.36 12.86
CA ILE A 254 1.63 8.18 11.99
C ILE A 254 2.12 6.99 12.82
N MET A 255 1.36 5.91 12.84
CA MET A 255 1.83 4.60 13.27
C MET A 255 2.19 3.76 12.06
N ARG A 256 3.41 3.24 12.03
CA ARG A 256 3.96 2.36 11.00
C ARG A 256 4.24 0.98 11.58
N ILE A 257 3.72 -0.02 10.89
CA ILE A 257 3.81 -1.45 11.21
C ILE A 257 4.53 -2.12 10.04
N PRO A 258 5.65 -2.81 10.25
CA PRO A 258 6.33 -3.53 9.17
C PRO A 258 5.40 -4.53 8.45
N GLY A 259 5.59 -4.67 7.14
CA GLY A 259 4.90 -5.66 6.32
C GLY A 259 5.45 -7.08 6.54
N GLU A 260 4.61 -8.09 6.31
CA GLU A 260 5.04 -9.50 6.36
C GLU A 260 6.14 -9.79 5.33
N GLY A 261 7.16 -10.57 5.73
CA GLY A 261 8.26 -10.96 4.84
C GLY A 261 9.33 -9.89 4.60
N THR A 262 9.27 -8.73 5.27
CA THR A 262 10.28 -7.68 5.16
C THR A 262 11.54 -7.92 5.98
N ASP A 263 11.54 -8.91 6.88
CA ASP A 263 12.66 -9.23 7.78
C ASP A 263 13.95 -9.62 7.02
N LEU A 264 13.82 -10.13 5.79
CA LEU A 264 14.96 -10.49 4.94
C LEU A 264 15.59 -9.27 4.24
N LEU A 265 14.86 -8.15 4.17
CA LEU A 265 15.25 -6.97 3.40
C LEU A 265 15.71 -5.81 4.28
N ILE A 266 15.11 -5.66 5.46
CA ILE A 266 15.32 -4.52 6.35
C ILE A 266 15.79 -4.99 7.72
N ASN A 267 16.92 -4.47 8.18
CA ASN A 267 17.41 -4.72 9.51
C ASN A 267 16.93 -3.64 10.49
N ARG A 268 15.93 -3.98 11.29
CA ARG A 268 15.27 -3.05 12.25
C ARG A 268 16.21 -2.55 13.35
N GLN A 269 17.22 -3.33 13.72
CA GLN A 269 18.21 -2.88 14.69
C GLN A 269 19.09 -1.79 14.08
N GLN A 270 19.47 -1.94 12.80
CA GLN A 270 20.21 -0.95 12.05
C GLN A 270 19.39 0.33 11.85
N GLU A 271 18.12 0.24 11.44
CA GLU A 271 17.21 1.40 11.33
C GLU A 271 17.12 2.16 12.67
N ALA A 272 16.93 1.44 13.78
CA ALA A 272 16.86 2.06 15.10
C ALA A 272 18.18 2.73 15.53
N MET A 273 19.33 2.21 15.13
CA MET A 273 20.62 2.86 15.36
C MET A 273 20.75 4.15 14.55
N VAL A 274 20.29 4.16 13.30
CA VAL A 274 20.28 5.36 12.45
C VAL A 274 19.44 6.46 13.08
N TYR A 275 18.21 6.17 13.49
CA TYR A 275 17.35 7.17 14.14
C TYR A 275 17.93 7.72 15.44
N ARG A 276 18.58 6.89 16.26
CA ARG A 276 19.30 7.37 17.46
C ARG A 276 20.44 8.33 17.11
N THR A 277 21.15 8.08 16.01
CA THR A 277 22.24 8.94 15.54
C THR A 277 21.74 10.27 14.97
N LEU A 278 20.54 10.29 14.37
CA LEU A 278 19.89 11.48 13.81
C LEU A 278 19.14 12.31 14.86
N ASP A 279 18.93 11.77 16.06
CA ASP A 279 18.20 12.45 17.13
C ASP A 279 18.80 13.82 17.46
N GLY A 280 17.95 14.84 17.52
CA GLY A 280 18.33 16.23 17.75
C GLY A 280 19.12 16.91 16.61
N LYS A 281 19.24 16.31 15.42
CA LYS A 281 19.97 16.91 14.27
C LYS A 281 19.10 17.68 13.28
N GLU A 282 17.79 17.71 13.50
CA GLU A 282 16.83 18.36 12.61
C GLU A 282 16.88 17.91 11.14
N ILE A 283 17.29 16.66 10.90
CA ILE A 283 17.36 16.04 9.57
C ILE A 283 16.13 15.17 9.29
N CYS A 284 15.77 14.29 10.23
CA CYS A 284 14.66 13.33 10.07
C CYS A 284 13.32 13.84 10.62
N ASP A 285 12.27 13.06 10.39
CA ASP A 285 10.98 13.21 11.05
C ASP A 285 11.09 13.01 12.57
N GLU A 286 10.12 13.57 13.31
CA GLU A 286 10.10 13.48 14.76
C GLU A 286 9.59 12.10 15.21
N ILE A 287 10.51 11.30 15.75
CA ILE A 287 10.25 9.95 16.24
C ILE A 287 9.76 10.01 17.67
N ILE A 288 8.52 9.58 17.89
CA ILE A 288 7.92 9.47 19.22
C ILE A 288 8.22 8.10 19.84
N TYR A 289 8.25 7.05 19.01
CA TYR A 289 8.55 5.70 19.44
C TYR A 289 9.12 4.88 18.30
N LEU A 290 10.10 4.03 18.62
CA LEU A 290 10.68 3.06 17.70
C LEU A 290 11.09 1.81 18.46
N ASN A 291 10.62 0.66 18.01
CA ASN A 291 10.97 -0.63 18.58
C ASN A 291 11.86 -1.44 17.62
N PRO A 292 13.11 -1.74 18.00
CA PRO A 292 14.06 -2.44 17.14
C PRO A 292 13.73 -3.94 16.93
N ASP A 293 12.91 -4.54 17.79
CA ASP A 293 12.60 -5.97 17.73
C ASP A 293 11.46 -6.24 16.75
N ASN A 294 10.36 -5.50 16.88
CA ASN A 294 9.17 -5.67 16.04
C ASN A 294 9.01 -4.61 14.94
N GLY A 295 9.88 -3.59 14.92
CA GLY A 295 9.92 -2.53 13.91
C GLY A 295 8.76 -1.53 13.99
N TYR A 296 7.98 -1.55 15.06
CA TYR A 296 6.89 -0.59 15.25
C TYR A 296 7.44 0.81 15.45
N LYS A 297 6.89 1.78 14.71
CA LYS A 297 7.35 3.17 14.71
C LYS A 297 6.15 4.11 14.82
N ILE A 298 6.23 5.09 15.71
CA ILE A 298 5.27 6.19 15.83
C ILE A 298 6.02 7.49 15.58
N THR A 299 5.55 8.29 14.63
CA THR A 299 6.14 9.58 14.27
C THR A 299 5.07 10.67 14.33
N ARG A 300 5.50 11.92 14.58
CA ARG A 300 4.57 13.05 14.50
C ARG A 300 4.25 13.34 13.03
N PHE A 301 2.97 13.52 12.72
CA PHE A 301 2.54 13.92 11.38
C PHE A 301 2.77 15.42 11.19
N VAL A 302 3.26 15.80 10.02
CA VAL A 302 3.46 17.21 9.67
C VAL A 302 2.35 17.65 8.74
N ASP A 303 1.47 18.53 9.23
CA ASP A 303 0.38 19.08 8.44
C ASP A 303 0.90 19.92 7.25
N SER A 304 0.20 19.82 6.12
CA SER A 304 0.50 20.56 4.89
C SER A 304 1.91 20.33 4.31
N ALA A 305 2.58 19.23 4.69
CA ALA A 305 3.81 18.81 4.04
C ALA A 305 3.53 18.31 2.62
N ARG A 306 4.46 18.60 1.70
CA ARG A 306 4.47 18.07 0.33
C ARG A 306 5.83 17.46 0.03
N SER A 307 5.85 16.50 -0.88
CA SER A 307 7.10 15.95 -1.41
C SER A 307 7.80 16.95 -2.33
N CYS A 308 9.10 16.74 -2.56
CA CYS A 308 9.88 17.47 -3.55
C CYS A 308 9.33 17.22 -4.96
N ASP A 309 9.14 18.29 -5.74
CA ASP A 309 8.90 18.15 -7.18
C ASP A 309 10.25 18.04 -7.91
N PRO A 310 10.60 16.89 -8.50
CA PRO A 310 11.87 16.70 -9.19
C PRO A 310 12.00 17.57 -10.46
N ASN A 311 10.95 18.24 -10.92
CA ASN A 311 11.03 19.15 -12.06
C ASN A 311 11.15 20.62 -11.66
N ASP A 312 10.93 20.96 -10.39
CA ASP A 312 11.03 22.34 -9.90
C ASP A 312 12.44 22.68 -9.41
N LEU A 313 13.04 23.72 -10.01
CA LEU A 313 14.41 24.12 -9.69
C LEU A 313 14.58 24.68 -8.27
N SER A 314 13.54 25.24 -7.68
CA SER A 314 13.59 25.76 -6.31
C SER A 314 13.69 24.59 -5.34
N ASP A 315 12.82 23.59 -5.53
CA ASP A 315 12.81 22.36 -4.74
C ASP A 315 14.11 21.59 -4.83
N LEU A 316 14.68 21.43 -6.04
CA LEU A 316 15.96 20.76 -6.21
C LEU A 316 17.08 21.44 -5.42
N LYS A 317 17.17 22.78 -5.48
CA LYS A 317 18.19 23.53 -4.73
C LYS A 317 18.04 23.35 -3.22
N LYS A 318 16.81 23.44 -2.75
CA LYS A 318 16.44 23.27 -1.34
C LYS A 318 16.77 21.87 -0.82
N CYS A 319 16.33 20.83 -1.54
CA CYS A 319 16.56 19.44 -1.16
C CYS A 319 18.04 19.05 -1.22
N MET A 320 18.77 19.47 -2.26
CA MET A 320 20.21 19.21 -2.35
C MET A 320 21.00 19.98 -1.28
N SER A 321 20.57 21.20 -0.92
CA SER A 321 21.17 21.92 0.21
C SER A 321 20.95 21.18 1.53
N LYS A 322 19.74 20.64 1.78
CA LYS A 322 19.46 19.84 2.98
C LYS A 322 20.23 18.52 2.99
N LEU A 323 20.38 17.87 1.83
CA LEU A 323 21.18 16.66 1.68
C LEU A 323 22.68 16.93 1.93
N GLN A 324 23.19 18.05 1.43
CA GLN A 324 24.56 18.50 1.69
C GLN A 324 24.79 18.83 3.18
N GLU A 325 23.84 19.50 3.83
CA GLU A 325 23.84 19.75 5.28
C GLU A 325 23.97 18.42 6.04
N PHE A 326 23.11 17.45 5.71
CA PHE A 326 23.16 16.11 6.30
C PHE A 326 24.52 15.42 6.11
N HIS A 327 25.04 15.35 4.87
CA HIS A 327 26.34 14.73 4.59
C HIS A 327 27.50 15.43 5.29
N SER A 328 27.39 16.73 5.55
CA SER A 328 28.41 17.53 6.24
C SER A 328 28.46 17.28 7.75
N LEU A 329 27.43 16.65 8.33
CA LEU A 329 27.45 16.22 9.73
C LEU A 329 28.41 15.04 9.97
N GLU A 330 28.81 14.34 8.91
CA GLU A 330 29.74 13.20 8.93
C GLU A 330 29.40 12.12 9.97
N LEU A 331 28.11 11.91 10.20
CA LEU A 331 27.59 10.96 11.17
C LEU A 331 28.06 9.53 10.85
N LYS A 332 28.15 8.69 11.89
CA LYS A 332 28.66 7.32 11.80
C LYS A 332 27.70 6.32 12.46
N VAL A 333 27.56 5.16 11.83
CA VAL A 333 26.89 3.96 12.36
C VAL A 333 27.78 2.74 12.13
N GLU A 334 27.45 1.60 12.74
CA GLU A 334 28.32 0.41 12.72
C GLU A 334 28.21 -0.43 11.45
N HIS A 335 27.17 -0.23 10.64
CA HIS A 335 26.92 -0.99 9.41
C HIS A 335 27.17 -0.16 8.15
N GLU A 336 27.63 -0.83 7.09
CA GLU A 336 27.82 -0.25 5.77
C GLU A 336 26.78 -0.78 4.79
N PHE A 337 26.46 0.03 3.78
CA PHE A 337 25.61 -0.40 2.68
C PHE A 337 26.47 -0.75 1.46
N ASP A 338 26.76 -2.04 1.24
CA ASP A 338 27.57 -2.49 0.11
C ASP A 338 26.68 -2.74 -1.13
N ILE A 339 26.77 -1.83 -2.11
CA ILE A 339 25.99 -1.90 -3.35
C ILE A 339 26.23 -3.21 -4.11
N PHE A 340 27.48 -3.66 -4.21
CA PHE A 340 27.81 -4.84 -5.02
C PHE A 340 27.39 -6.13 -4.33
N ALA A 341 27.60 -6.22 -3.01
CA ALA A 341 27.09 -7.34 -2.22
C ALA A 341 25.55 -7.40 -2.24
N GLN A 342 24.87 -6.26 -2.25
CA GLN A 342 23.41 -6.21 -2.35
C GLN A 342 22.89 -6.64 -3.74
N ILE A 343 23.60 -6.31 -4.82
CA ILE A 343 23.27 -6.85 -6.16
C ILE A 343 23.34 -8.38 -6.14
N ASP A 344 24.43 -8.95 -5.61
CA ASP A 344 24.60 -10.40 -5.51
C ASP A 344 23.55 -11.05 -4.60
N PHE A 345 23.17 -10.38 -3.51
CA PHE A 345 22.11 -10.83 -2.61
C PHE A 345 20.76 -10.91 -3.33
N TYR A 346 20.31 -9.84 -4.00
CA TYR A 346 19.04 -9.85 -4.73
C TYR A 346 19.02 -10.87 -5.87
N GLU A 347 20.14 -11.04 -6.57
CA GLU A 347 20.30 -12.10 -7.56
C GLU A 347 20.12 -13.49 -6.93
N SER A 348 20.69 -13.74 -5.75
CA SER A 348 20.53 -15.02 -5.05
C SER A 348 19.08 -15.34 -4.70
N LEU A 349 18.26 -14.31 -4.46
CA LEU A 349 16.82 -14.47 -4.16
C LEU A 349 16.00 -14.89 -5.37
N ARG A 350 16.55 -14.82 -6.59
CA ARG A 350 15.90 -15.37 -7.79
C ARG A 350 15.88 -16.90 -7.82
N ASN A 351 16.40 -17.61 -6.82
CA ASN A 351 16.30 -19.08 -6.70
C ASN A 351 16.71 -19.87 -7.97
N GLY A 352 17.68 -19.35 -8.73
CA GLY A 352 18.18 -19.98 -9.95
C GLY A 352 17.40 -19.67 -11.23
N TYR A 353 16.37 -18.81 -11.18
CA TYR A 353 15.76 -18.25 -12.39
C TYR A 353 16.72 -17.25 -13.06
N GLU A 354 16.79 -17.31 -14.40
CA GLU A 354 17.54 -16.35 -15.20
C GLU A 354 16.87 -14.97 -15.15
N SER A 355 17.68 -13.91 -15.34
CA SER A 355 17.17 -12.55 -15.44
C SER A 355 16.28 -12.39 -16.69
N ALA A 356 15.30 -11.50 -16.61
CA ALA A 356 14.43 -11.14 -17.73
C ALA A 356 15.18 -10.46 -18.90
N TYR A 357 16.42 -10.02 -18.66
CA TYR A 357 17.27 -9.35 -19.64
C TYR A 357 18.38 -10.27 -20.17
N ASP A 358 18.40 -10.51 -21.48
CA ASP A 358 19.36 -11.39 -22.17
C ASP A 358 20.83 -10.96 -22.00
N ASP A 359 21.07 -9.64 -21.93
CA ASP A 359 22.41 -9.05 -21.80
C ASP A 359 22.87 -8.86 -20.35
N TYR A 360 22.10 -9.36 -19.36
CA TYR A 360 22.34 -9.14 -17.93
C TYR A 360 23.76 -9.46 -17.48
N ASN A 361 24.28 -10.63 -17.86
CA ASN A 361 25.63 -11.05 -17.45
C ASN A 361 26.72 -10.11 -17.97
N GLN A 362 26.52 -9.55 -19.16
CA GLN A 362 27.44 -8.55 -19.73
C GLN A 362 27.33 -7.23 -18.98
N VAL A 363 26.12 -6.74 -18.74
CA VAL A 363 25.87 -5.49 -18.00
C VAL A 363 26.40 -5.58 -16.57
N LYS A 364 26.11 -6.68 -15.87
CA LYS A 364 26.64 -6.95 -14.51
C LYS A 364 28.16 -6.89 -14.50
N LYS A 365 28.81 -7.56 -15.45
CA LYS A 365 30.28 -7.52 -15.56
C LYS A 365 30.79 -6.10 -15.76
N GLN A 366 30.16 -5.30 -16.63
CA GLN A 366 30.53 -3.90 -16.86
C GLN A 366 30.32 -3.04 -15.62
N VAL A 367 29.23 -3.22 -14.88
CA VAL A 367 28.94 -2.50 -13.64
C VAL A 367 29.94 -2.84 -12.53
N PHE A 368 30.20 -4.14 -12.28
CA PHE A 368 31.17 -4.58 -11.26
C PHE A 368 32.57 -4.06 -11.55
N ASN A 369 32.89 -3.96 -12.83
CA ASN A 369 34.13 -3.39 -13.34
C ASN A 369 34.33 -1.90 -12.99
N LEU A 370 33.26 -1.15 -12.71
CA LEU A 370 33.34 0.27 -12.29
C LEU A 370 33.76 0.44 -10.82
N SER A 371 33.67 -0.61 -9.99
CA SER A 371 33.99 -0.57 -8.56
C SER A 371 35.38 0.02 -8.27
N ALA A 372 36.41 -0.42 -9.00
CA ALA A 372 37.77 0.07 -8.83
C ALA A 372 37.91 1.58 -9.11
N PHE A 373 37.15 2.11 -10.07
CA PHE A 373 37.11 3.55 -10.34
C PHE A 373 36.39 4.30 -9.22
N ILE A 374 35.25 3.77 -8.75
CA ILE A 374 34.51 4.33 -7.63
C ILE A 374 35.42 4.45 -6.41
N GLU A 375 36.00 3.33 -5.96
CA GLU A 375 36.84 3.25 -4.77
C GLU A 375 38.02 4.23 -4.80
N LYS A 376 38.63 4.43 -5.97
CA LYS A 376 39.74 5.38 -6.16
C LYS A 376 39.36 6.82 -5.80
N TYR A 377 38.10 7.21 -6.00
CA TYR A 377 37.61 8.58 -5.79
C TYR A 377 36.62 8.68 -4.62
N VAL A 378 36.49 7.64 -3.79
CA VAL A 378 35.80 7.73 -2.49
C VAL A 378 36.72 8.46 -1.53
N GLU A 379 36.36 9.68 -1.14
CA GLU A 379 37.13 10.47 -0.18
C GLU A 379 36.83 10.06 1.26
N LYS A 380 35.55 9.89 1.58
CA LYS A 380 35.06 9.50 2.90
C LYS A 380 33.75 8.74 2.77
N LYS A 381 33.54 7.76 3.64
CA LYS A 381 32.23 7.16 3.88
C LYS A 381 31.58 7.84 5.08
N VAL A 382 30.36 8.31 4.96
CA VAL A 382 29.53 8.88 6.05
C VAL A 382 28.21 8.13 6.12
N LEU A 383 27.39 8.37 7.13
CA LEU A 383 26.01 7.90 7.11
C LEU A 383 25.31 8.54 5.90
N THR A 384 24.74 7.71 5.03
CA THR A 384 23.97 8.11 3.85
C THR A 384 22.56 7.56 3.96
N HIS A 385 21.61 8.21 3.30
CA HIS A 385 20.21 7.77 3.30
C HIS A 385 20.01 6.48 2.52
N ILE A 386 20.78 6.28 1.44
CA ILE A 386 20.68 5.18 0.46
C ILE A 386 19.37 5.19 -0.36
N ASP A 387 18.30 5.80 0.16
CA ASP A 387 17.02 5.97 -0.53
C ASP A 387 16.59 7.45 -0.61
N ALA A 388 17.52 8.34 -0.95
CA ALA A 388 17.30 9.80 -1.02
C ALA A 388 16.47 10.20 -2.27
N ILE A 389 15.25 9.70 -2.37
CA ILE A 389 14.33 9.94 -3.50
C ILE A 389 13.46 11.17 -3.26
N PRO A 390 12.91 11.84 -4.30
CA PRO A 390 12.10 13.04 -4.14
C PRO A 390 10.94 12.90 -3.13
N ASP A 391 10.29 11.74 -3.12
CA ASP A 391 9.16 11.44 -2.22
C ASP A 391 9.55 11.43 -0.74
N ASN A 392 10.82 11.15 -0.44
CA ASN A 392 11.37 11.11 0.92
C ASN A 392 11.81 12.50 1.42
N PHE A 393 11.74 13.55 0.61
CA PHE A 393 11.95 14.94 1.04
C PHE A 393 10.61 15.61 1.33
N LEU A 394 10.30 15.79 2.60
CA LEU A 394 9.11 16.51 3.04
C LEU A 394 9.43 18.00 3.22
N ILE A 395 8.78 18.83 2.41
CA ILE A 395 8.86 20.29 2.47
C ILE A 395 7.58 20.82 3.11
N TYR A 396 7.70 21.62 4.16
CA TYR A 396 6.55 22.20 4.87
C TYR A 396 6.89 23.56 5.47
N SER A 397 5.88 24.31 5.91
CA SER A 397 6.11 25.58 6.60
C SER A 397 5.93 25.43 8.11
N LYS A 398 6.93 25.89 8.87
CA LYS A 398 6.89 26.00 10.33
C LYS A 398 7.13 27.46 10.71
N GLU A 399 6.17 28.08 11.39
CA GLU A 399 6.26 29.48 11.84
C GLU A 399 6.57 30.50 10.72
N GLY A 400 6.12 30.22 9.49
CA GLY A 400 6.35 31.07 8.32
C GLY A 400 7.72 30.90 7.66
N GLN A 401 8.56 29.98 8.16
CA GLN A 401 9.78 29.53 7.48
C GLN A 401 9.52 28.17 6.83
N GLU A 402 10.20 27.90 5.72
CA GLU A 402 10.11 26.62 5.04
C GLU A 402 11.18 25.69 5.62
N GLU A 403 10.76 24.49 6.00
CA GLU A 403 11.56 23.44 6.61
C GLU A 403 11.54 22.20 5.71
N ILE A 404 12.63 21.45 5.74
CA ILE A 404 12.78 20.23 4.95
C ILE A 404 13.24 19.10 5.85
N ARG A 405 12.58 17.95 5.75
CA ARG A 405 12.93 16.73 6.48
C ARG A 405 13.05 15.55 5.54
N LEU A 406 14.01 14.69 5.80
CA LEU A 406 14.16 13.42 5.10
C LEU A 406 13.49 12.32 5.91
N ILE A 407 12.68 11.50 5.25
CA ILE A 407 11.96 10.38 5.87
C ILE A 407 12.38 9.04 5.27
N ASP A 408 12.01 7.96 5.95
CA ASP A 408 12.23 6.57 5.50
C ASP A 408 13.69 6.09 5.45
N TRP A 409 14.31 6.03 6.62
CA TRP A 409 15.73 5.69 6.81
C TRP A 409 16.03 4.19 6.85
N GLU A 410 15.18 3.34 6.26
CA GLU A 410 15.24 1.88 6.44
C GLU A 410 16.46 1.21 5.77
N TYR A 411 17.01 1.82 4.71
CA TYR A 411 18.22 1.34 4.01
C TYR A 411 19.50 2.08 4.40
N ALA A 412 19.39 3.11 5.25
CA ALA A 412 20.49 4.00 5.56
C ALA A 412 21.67 3.25 6.19
N GLY A 413 22.89 3.64 5.82
CA GLY A 413 24.13 2.98 6.25
C GLY A 413 25.37 3.78 5.88
N MET A 414 26.54 3.31 6.28
CA MET A 414 27.80 3.95 5.91
C MET A 414 28.11 3.77 4.42
N GLN A 415 28.24 4.87 3.68
CA GLN A 415 28.63 4.87 2.26
C GLN A 415 29.22 6.23 1.82
N ASP A 416 29.74 6.29 0.60
CA ASP A 416 30.04 7.55 -0.10
C ASP A 416 28.76 8.40 -0.27
N PRO A 417 28.74 9.67 0.18
CA PRO A 417 27.56 10.55 0.10
C PRO A 417 27.05 10.78 -1.32
N HIS A 418 27.88 10.53 -2.33
CA HIS A 418 27.51 10.72 -3.73
C HIS A 418 26.52 9.66 -4.24
N VAL A 419 26.35 8.55 -3.50
CA VAL A 419 25.31 7.54 -3.79
C VAL A 419 23.92 8.15 -3.69
N ASP A 420 23.65 9.00 -2.68
CA ASP A 420 22.33 9.61 -2.50
C ASP A 420 21.93 10.51 -3.67
N ILE A 421 22.91 11.16 -4.32
CA ILE A 421 22.69 11.94 -5.55
C ILE A 421 22.29 11.02 -6.71
N ALA A 422 22.99 9.89 -6.87
CA ALA A 422 22.66 8.90 -7.89
C ALA A 422 21.26 8.30 -7.68
N MET A 423 20.91 8.03 -6.42
CA MET A 423 19.59 7.53 -6.02
C MET A 423 18.46 8.50 -6.38
N PHE A 424 18.64 9.79 -6.08
CA PHE A 424 17.69 10.83 -6.48
C PHE A 424 17.47 10.84 -8.01
N CYS A 425 18.56 10.77 -8.78
CA CYS A 425 18.52 10.78 -10.25
C CYS A 425 17.75 9.59 -10.83
N ILE A 426 18.05 8.37 -10.39
CA ILE A 426 17.45 7.16 -10.99
C ILE A 426 15.97 7.00 -10.62
N TYR A 427 15.53 7.50 -9.46
CA TYR A 427 14.12 7.51 -9.09
C TYR A 427 13.33 8.61 -9.81
N SER A 428 13.97 9.74 -10.10
CA SER A 428 13.39 10.82 -10.90
C SER A 428 13.34 10.50 -12.40
N LEU A 429 13.87 9.34 -12.82
CA LEU A 429 13.97 8.90 -14.22
C LEU A 429 14.66 9.91 -15.15
N TYR A 430 15.62 10.65 -14.59
CA TYR A 430 16.28 11.75 -15.29
C TYR A 430 17.07 11.33 -16.52
N ASN A 431 17.06 12.21 -17.52
CA ASN A 431 18.01 12.15 -18.62
C ASN A 431 19.37 12.77 -18.21
N GLN A 432 20.36 12.66 -19.10
CA GLN A 432 21.73 13.12 -18.83
C GLN A 432 21.82 14.62 -18.45
N GLN A 433 21.04 15.50 -19.10
CA GLN A 433 21.08 16.94 -18.81
C GLN A 433 20.53 17.25 -17.42
N GLU A 434 19.50 16.51 -17.00
CA GLU A 434 18.88 16.65 -15.68
C GLU A 434 19.79 16.09 -14.58
N ILE A 435 20.46 14.96 -14.84
CA ILE A 435 21.50 14.41 -13.95
C ILE A 435 22.61 15.43 -13.76
N ASP A 436 23.14 15.98 -14.85
CA ASP A 436 24.25 16.93 -14.78
C ASP A 436 23.87 18.18 -13.98
N ARG A 437 22.64 18.67 -14.19
CA ARG A 437 22.06 19.80 -13.45
C ARG A 437 21.91 19.51 -11.96
N LEU A 438 21.46 18.32 -11.56
CA LEU A 438 21.33 17.97 -10.15
C LEU A 438 22.69 17.89 -9.46
N ILE A 439 23.67 17.27 -10.13
CA ILE A 439 25.06 17.22 -9.66
C ILE A 439 25.58 18.65 -9.48
N ASP A 440 25.40 19.52 -10.47
CA ASP A 440 25.83 20.92 -10.36
C ASP A 440 25.18 21.63 -9.17
N ILE A 441 23.87 21.45 -8.95
CA ILE A 441 23.17 22.04 -7.81
C ILE A 441 23.77 21.56 -6.48
N TYR A 442 24.04 20.27 -6.33
CA TYR A 442 24.62 19.71 -5.09
C TYR A 442 26.03 20.24 -4.78
N PHE A 443 26.86 20.45 -5.81
CA PHE A 443 28.24 20.95 -5.66
C PHE A 443 28.38 22.46 -5.81
N ASP A 444 27.28 23.22 -5.85
CA ASP A 444 27.27 24.66 -6.13
C ASP A 444 28.10 25.01 -7.39
N TYR A 445 27.86 24.25 -8.47
CA TYR A 445 28.52 24.38 -9.78
C TYR A 445 30.04 24.19 -9.78
N ASN A 446 30.59 23.52 -8.76
CA ASN A 446 32.03 23.27 -8.61
C ASN A 446 32.39 21.77 -8.54
N CYS A 447 31.63 20.91 -9.24
CA CYS A 447 31.91 19.48 -9.30
C CYS A 447 33.07 19.19 -10.28
N SER A 448 34.09 18.47 -9.81
CA SER A 448 35.18 17.98 -10.67
C SER A 448 34.69 16.90 -11.63
N GLU A 449 35.39 16.74 -12.75
CA GLU A 449 35.01 15.77 -13.78
C GLU A 449 35.10 14.33 -13.28
N GLU A 450 36.11 14.01 -12.46
CA GLU A 450 36.30 12.69 -11.87
C GLU A 450 35.16 12.33 -10.89
N ILE A 451 34.72 13.29 -10.08
CA ILE A 451 33.61 13.10 -9.15
C ILE A 451 32.29 12.95 -9.90
N ARG A 452 32.08 13.72 -10.97
CA ARG A 452 30.91 13.55 -11.85
C ARG A 452 30.88 12.15 -12.45
N LEU A 453 32.00 11.68 -13.01
CA LEU A 453 32.10 10.32 -13.54
C LEU A 453 31.84 9.26 -12.47
N LYS A 454 32.32 9.48 -11.23
CA LYS A 454 32.03 8.60 -10.10
C LYS A 454 30.53 8.52 -9.81
N ILE A 455 29.82 9.65 -9.83
CA ILE A 455 28.36 9.68 -9.65
C ILE A 455 27.65 8.90 -10.76
N TYR A 456 28.07 9.05 -12.02
CA TYR A 456 27.54 8.22 -13.10
C TYR A 456 27.83 6.71 -12.90
N CYS A 457 28.97 6.35 -12.32
CA CYS A 457 29.25 4.96 -11.95
C CYS A 457 28.26 4.45 -10.89
N TYR A 458 27.90 5.29 -9.91
CA TYR A 458 26.84 4.96 -8.96
C TYR A 458 25.46 4.87 -9.61
N ILE A 459 25.12 5.73 -10.57
CA ILE A 459 23.87 5.65 -11.34
C ILE A 459 23.76 4.29 -12.03
N ALA A 460 24.84 3.84 -12.70
CA ALA A 460 24.86 2.51 -13.33
C ALA A 460 24.75 1.37 -12.30
N SER A 461 25.46 1.49 -11.17
CA SER A 461 25.49 0.45 -10.13
C SER A 461 24.15 0.32 -9.40
N CYS A 462 23.54 1.44 -9.02
CA CYS A 462 22.25 1.48 -8.35
C CYS A 462 21.11 1.09 -9.30
N GLY A 463 21.17 1.47 -10.59
CA GLY A 463 20.24 0.98 -11.59
C GLY A 463 20.25 -0.55 -11.70
N LEU A 464 21.44 -1.19 -11.59
CA LEU A 464 21.51 -2.64 -11.56
C LEU A 464 20.96 -3.19 -10.24
N LEU A 465 21.30 -2.60 -9.10
CA LEU A 465 20.77 -3.02 -7.79
C LEU A 465 19.25 -3.03 -7.75
N TRP A 466 18.60 -1.94 -8.17
CA TRP A 466 17.14 -1.83 -8.10
C TRP A 466 16.42 -2.60 -9.19
N SER A 467 17.05 -2.84 -10.35
CA SER A 467 16.49 -3.79 -11.32
C SER A 467 16.45 -5.22 -10.76
N ASN A 468 17.49 -5.67 -10.05
CA ASN A 468 17.49 -6.98 -9.38
C ASN A 468 16.43 -7.04 -8.26
N TRP A 469 16.28 -5.96 -7.49
CA TRP A 469 15.21 -5.86 -6.49
C TRP A 469 13.82 -5.96 -7.15
N CYS A 470 13.61 -5.29 -8.28
CA CYS A 470 12.34 -5.35 -9.03
C CYS A 470 12.05 -6.77 -9.52
N GLU A 471 13.05 -7.49 -10.05
CA GLU A 471 12.88 -8.88 -10.48
C GLU A 471 12.48 -9.80 -9.31
N TYR A 472 13.12 -9.66 -8.15
CA TYR A 472 12.74 -10.39 -6.96
C TYR A 472 11.29 -10.09 -6.54
N LYS A 473 10.86 -8.83 -6.59
CA LYS A 473 9.48 -8.45 -6.28
C LYS A 473 8.47 -8.96 -7.32
N HIS A 474 8.84 -9.00 -8.59
CA HIS A 474 8.03 -9.60 -9.64
C HIS A 474 7.75 -11.08 -9.37
N MET A 475 8.73 -11.83 -8.85
CA MET A 475 8.54 -13.23 -8.42
C MET A 475 7.55 -13.37 -7.26
N LEU A 476 7.35 -12.32 -6.46
CA LEU A 476 6.34 -12.26 -5.40
C LEU A 476 4.97 -11.75 -5.91
N GLY A 477 4.81 -11.57 -7.22
CA GLY A 477 3.58 -11.10 -7.85
C GLY A 477 3.39 -9.57 -7.86
N VAL A 478 4.44 -8.79 -7.60
CA VAL A 478 4.39 -7.32 -7.61
C VAL A 478 5.11 -6.78 -8.85
N ASP A 479 4.41 -6.06 -9.72
CA ASP A 479 4.95 -5.47 -10.94
C ASP A 479 5.16 -3.95 -10.82
N PHE A 480 6.29 -3.47 -11.32
CA PHE A 480 6.71 -2.07 -11.35
C PHE A 480 6.75 -1.46 -12.76
N GLY A 481 6.43 -2.25 -13.79
CA GLY A 481 6.30 -1.78 -15.17
C GLY A 481 7.51 -0.96 -15.65
N ASP A 482 7.24 0.28 -16.07
CA ASP A 482 8.25 1.16 -16.67
C ASP A 482 9.41 1.50 -15.73
N TYR A 483 9.18 1.54 -14.40
CA TYR A 483 10.25 1.81 -13.43
C TYR A 483 11.32 0.72 -13.48
N ALA A 484 10.93 -0.56 -13.40
CA ALA A 484 11.86 -1.68 -13.40
C ALA A 484 12.72 -1.69 -14.67
N LYS A 485 12.08 -1.45 -15.82
CA LYS A 485 12.76 -1.33 -17.11
C LYS A 485 13.76 -0.17 -17.11
N LYS A 486 13.38 0.99 -16.57
CA LYS A 486 14.25 2.17 -16.59
C LYS A 486 15.49 2.00 -15.72
N GLN A 487 15.38 1.32 -14.57
CA GLN A 487 16.52 1.00 -13.73
C GLN A 487 17.56 0.17 -14.47
N TYR A 488 17.13 -0.86 -15.20
CA TYR A 488 18.03 -1.67 -16.02
C TYR A 488 18.62 -0.88 -17.21
N GLU A 489 17.85 0.02 -17.83
CA GLU A 489 18.37 0.92 -18.87
C GLU A 489 19.50 1.81 -18.34
N PHE A 490 19.36 2.38 -17.14
CA PHE A 490 20.44 3.15 -16.51
C PHE A 490 21.71 2.32 -16.32
N ALA A 491 21.57 1.08 -15.83
CA ALA A 491 22.69 0.16 -15.69
C ALA A 491 23.37 -0.09 -17.04
N ARG A 492 22.61 -0.46 -18.06
CA ARG A 492 23.12 -0.82 -19.38
C ARG A 492 23.77 0.35 -20.12
N GLU A 493 23.09 1.49 -20.20
CA GLU A 493 23.55 2.65 -20.97
C GLU A 493 24.80 3.27 -20.35
N TYR A 494 24.75 3.55 -19.04
CA TYR A 494 25.85 4.23 -18.38
C TYR A 494 27.04 3.32 -18.14
N SER A 495 26.88 2.03 -17.82
CA SER A 495 28.03 1.12 -17.70
C SER A 495 28.79 0.95 -19.03
N SER A 496 28.07 0.87 -20.15
CA SER A 496 28.66 0.81 -21.49
C SER A 496 29.40 2.10 -21.85
N TRP A 497 28.76 3.25 -21.67
CA TRP A 497 29.37 4.55 -21.93
C TRP A 497 30.61 4.80 -21.05
N LEU A 498 30.51 4.56 -19.75
CA LEU A 498 31.61 4.73 -18.80
C LEU A 498 32.78 3.81 -19.11
N THR A 499 32.53 2.56 -19.51
CA THR A 499 33.61 1.64 -19.92
C THR A 499 34.43 2.22 -21.08
N ILE A 500 33.77 2.86 -22.05
CA ILE A 500 34.45 3.51 -23.18
C ILE A 500 35.19 4.76 -22.72
N GLU A 501 34.55 5.60 -21.91
CA GLU A 501 35.09 6.88 -21.46
C GLU A 501 36.31 6.71 -20.55
N LEU A 502 36.26 5.76 -19.61
CA LEU A 502 37.37 5.46 -18.71
C LEU A 502 38.56 4.85 -19.44
N ARG A 503 38.33 4.03 -20.48
CA ARG A 503 39.39 3.51 -21.36
C ARG A 503 40.09 4.61 -22.13
N LYS A 504 39.35 5.56 -22.71
CA LYS A 504 39.94 6.71 -23.43
C LYS A 504 40.88 7.53 -22.55
N ARG A 505 40.59 7.60 -21.25
CA ARG A 505 41.38 8.33 -20.25
C ARG A 505 42.58 7.54 -19.72
N GLY A 506 42.77 6.29 -20.16
CA GLY A 506 43.84 5.41 -19.68
C GLY A 506 43.65 4.99 -18.21
N ILE A 507 42.42 5.10 -17.70
CA ILE A 507 42.06 4.74 -16.31
C ILE A 507 41.59 3.28 -16.24
N TYR A 508 41.28 2.67 -17.38
CA TYR A 508 40.70 1.36 -17.53
C TYR A 508 41.48 0.54 -18.57
N GLU A 509 41.93 -0.68 -18.22
CA GLU A 509 42.57 -1.61 -19.16
C GLU A 509 41.55 -2.43 -19.98
#